data_AF-A0A967XBZ8-F1
#
_entry.id   AF-A0A967XBZ8-F1
#
_cell.length_a   1.000
_cell.length_b   1.000
_cell.length_c   1.000
_cell.angle_alpha   90.00
_cell.angle_beta   90.00
_cell.angle_gamma   90.00
#
_symmetry.space_group_name_H-M   'P 1'
#
loop_
_entity.id
_entity.type
_entity.pdbx_description
1 polymer ?
#
loop_
_entity_poly.entity_id
_entity_poly.type
_entity_poly.pdbx_seq_one_letter_code
_entity_poly.pdbx_strand_id
1 'polypeptide(L)'
;MRRRDCDAIHRDQLRQHGGVPGVRDENALESALARPRNKWAYDPDADLAALAAAYGYGLATNHGYNDGNKRIAFMAMYVFS
;
A
#
# COMPACT_ATOMS: atom_id res chain seq x y z
N MET A 1 8.16 -1.52 -2.61
CA MET A 1 7.60 -0.20 -3.00
C MET A 1 8.00 0.88 -1.98
N ARG A 2 8.44 2.06 -2.42
CA ARG A 2 8.71 3.22 -1.52
C ARG A 2 7.46 4.09 -1.36
N ARG A 3 7.43 4.91 -0.31
CA ARG A 3 6.33 5.85 -0.02
C ARG A 3 5.97 6.73 -1.23
N ARG A 4 6.97 7.35 -1.86
CA ARG A 4 6.77 8.19 -3.06
C ARG A 4 6.10 7.45 -4.23
N ASP A 5 6.40 6.16 -4.38
CA ASP A 5 5.86 5.34 -5.47
C ASP A 5 4.37 5.06 -5.18
N CYS A 6 4.05 4.75 -3.91
CA CYS A 6 2.68 4.60 -3.41
C CYS A 6 1.85 5.88 -3.61
N ASP A 7 2.39 7.04 -3.24
CA ASP A 7 1.70 8.33 -3.39
C ASP A 7 1.47 8.70 -4.86
N ALA A 8 2.44 8.40 -5.74
CA ALA A 8 2.30 8.64 -7.16
C ALA A 8 1.19 7.79 -7.78
N ILE A 9 1.14 6.50 -7.44
CA ILE A 9 0.08 5.58 -7.89
C ILE A 9 -1.28 6.02 -7.31
N HIS A 10 -1.34 6.38 -6.03
CA HIS A 10 -2.57 6.86 -5.39
C HIS A 10 -3.14 8.10 -6.09
N ARG A 11 -2.27 9.08 -6.38
CA ARG A 11 -2.65 10.28 -7.13
C ARG A 11 -3.21 9.93 -8.51
N ASP A 12 -2.61 8.99 -9.22
CA ASP A 12 -3.10 8.58 -10.53
C ASP A 12 -4.45 7.82 -10.43
N GLN A 13 -4.64 6.99 -9.40
CA GLN A 13 -5.92 6.34 -9.12
C GLN A 13 -7.04 7.36 -8.85
N LEU A 14 -6.75 8.42 -8.08
CA LEU A 14 -7.70 9.50 -7.83
C LEU A 14 -8.00 10.29 -9.11
N ARG A 15 -6.99 10.53 -9.96
CA ARG A 15 -7.17 11.21 -11.25
C ARG A 15 -8.09 10.42 -12.19
N GLN A 16 -7.95 9.09 -12.22
CA GLN A 16 -8.73 8.23 -13.11
C GLN A 16 -10.14 7.94 -12.61
N HIS A 17 -10.33 7.83 -11.29
CA HIS A 17 -11.56 7.29 -10.72
C HIS A 17 -12.24 8.21 -9.69
N GLY A 18 -11.71 9.42 -9.48
CA GLY A 18 -12.18 10.36 -8.47
C GLY A 18 -11.93 9.91 -7.03
N GLY A 19 -12.22 10.81 -6.10
CA GLY A 19 -12.06 10.60 -4.66
C GLY A 19 -11.44 11.80 -3.97
N VAL A 20 -11.28 11.69 -2.65
CA VAL A 20 -10.71 12.76 -1.82
C VAL A 20 -9.18 12.66 -1.79
N PRO A 21 -8.43 13.67 -2.25
CA PRO A 21 -6.98 13.66 -2.17
C PRO A 21 -6.48 13.84 -0.73
N GLY A 22 -5.20 13.52 -0.54
CA GLY A 22 -4.49 13.78 0.71
C GLY A 22 -4.35 12.55 1.59
N VAL A 23 -3.46 12.72 2.56
CA VAL A 23 -3.14 11.71 3.55
C VAL A 23 -3.93 12.02 4.81
N ARG A 24 -4.49 10.97 5.40
CA ARG A 24 -5.24 11.01 6.66
C ARG A 24 -4.31 10.77 7.85
N ASP A 25 -3.44 9.78 7.70
CA ASP A 25 -2.51 9.34 8.75
C ASP A 25 -1.21 8.80 8.15
N GLU A 26 -0.15 9.58 8.31
CA GLU A 26 1.21 9.27 7.90
C GLU A 26 1.75 7.99 8.54
N ASN A 27 1.50 7.81 9.84
CA ASN A 27 2.00 6.65 10.57
C ASN A 27 1.30 5.37 10.10
N ALA A 28 0.02 5.48 9.77
CA ALA A 28 -0.75 4.38 9.20
C ALA A 28 -0.18 3.94 7.83
N LEU A 29 0.25 4.88 6.98
CA LEU A 29 0.91 4.58 5.71
C LEU A 29 2.29 3.97 5.90
N GLU A 30 3.15 4.58 6.73
CA GLU A 30 4.49 4.05 6.97
C GLU A 30 4.43 2.63 7.57
N SER A 31 3.51 2.41 8.51
CA SER A 31 3.25 1.08 9.08
C SER A 31 2.81 0.08 8.01
N ALA A 32 1.89 0.46 7.11
CA ALA A 32 1.43 -0.40 6.02
C ALA A 32 2.58 -0.78 5.07
N LEU A 33 3.43 0.18 4.71
CA LEU A 33 4.57 -0.04 3.80
C LEU A 33 5.71 -0.82 4.45
N ALA A 34 5.81 -0.80 5.79
CA ALA A 34 6.78 -1.59 6.55
C ALA A 34 6.41 -3.07 6.65
N ARG A 35 5.11 -3.44 6.64
CA ARG A 35 4.64 -4.83 6.80
C ARG A 35 5.36 -5.85 5.89
N PRO A 36 5.44 -5.66 4.56
CA PRO A 36 6.13 -6.61 3.69
C PRO A 36 7.64 -6.63 3.94
N ARG A 37 8.26 -5.52 4.33
CA ARG A 37 9.69 -5.47 4.65
C ARG A 37 9.99 -6.29 5.91
N ASN A 38 9.15 -6.13 6.93
CA ASN A 38 9.23 -6.91 8.15
C ASN A 38 8.98 -8.39 7.86
N LYS A 39 7.97 -8.71 7.03
CA LYS A 39 7.69 -10.09 6.63
C LYS A 39 8.90 -10.72 5.94
N TRP A 40 9.47 -10.06 4.94
CA TRP A 40 10.67 -10.53 4.26
C TRP A 40 11.87 -10.75 5.20
N ALA A 41 12.02 -9.90 6.22
CA ALA A 41 13.15 -9.99 7.15
C ALA A 41 13.02 -11.11 8.18
N TYR A 42 11.79 -11.52 8.54
CA TYR A 42 11.55 -12.39 9.68
C TYR A 42 10.81 -13.70 9.34
N ASP A 43 10.20 -13.81 8.16
CA ASP A 43 9.52 -15.01 7.68
C ASP A 43 10.35 -15.65 6.56
N PRO A 44 11.09 -16.74 6.84
CA PRO A 44 11.98 -17.36 5.87
C PRO A 44 11.24 -18.02 4.70
N ASP A 45 9.94 -18.29 4.86
CA ASP A 45 9.08 -18.89 3.84
C ASP A 45 8.30 -17.82 3.03
N ALA A 46 8.56 -16.54 3.27
CA ALA A 46 7.87 -15.46 2.57
C ALA A 46 8.23 -15.41 1.08
N ASP A 47 7.29 -15.78 0.23
CA ASP A 47 7.37 -15.62 -1.21
C ASP A 47 6.84 -14.25 -1.69
N LEU A 48 7.01 -13.96 -2.99
CA LEU A 48 6.55 -12.70 -3.58
C LEU A 48 5.03 -12.49 -3.41
N ALA A 49 4.24 -13.56 -3.49
CA ALA A 49 2.80 -13.51 -3.30
C ALA A 49 2.44 -13.10 -1.86
N ALA A 50 3.13 -13.64 -0.86
CA ALA A 50 2.96 -13.29 0.54
C ALA A 50 3.34 -11.83 0.83
N LEU A 51 4.37 -11.31 0.17
CA LEU A 51 4.78 -9.90 0.30
C LEU A 51 3.79 -8.95 -0.40
N ALA A 52 3.32 -9.29 -1.60
CA ALA A 52 2.23 -8.55 -2.26
C ALA A 52 0.99 -8.51 -1.35
N ALA A 53 0.56 -9.67 -0.84
CA ALA A 53 -0.59 -9.76 0.07
C ALA A 53 -0.39 -8.89 1.33
N ALA A 54 0.82 -8.81 1.87
CA ALA A 54 1.13 -7.93 3.00
C ALA A 54 0.98 -6.44 2.67
N TYR A 55 1.39 -6.01 1.45
CA TYR A 55 1.09 -4.66 0.96
C TYR A 55 -0.41 -4.41 0.86
N GLY A 56 -1.13 -5.33 0.19
CA GLY A 56 -2.56 -5.21 -0.05
C GLY A 56 -3.35 -5.10 1.25
N TYR A 57 -3.09 -6.01 2.19
CA TYR A 57 -3.74 -5.99 3.50
C TYR A 57 -3.46 -4.67 4.25
N GLY A 58 -2.18 -4.30 4.40
CA GLY A 58 -1.79 -3.12 5.18
C GLY A 58 -2.42 -1.84 4.65
N LEU A 59 -2.36 -1.62 3.32
CA LEU A 59 -2.92 -0.41 2.70
C LEU A 59 -4.45 -0.38 2.73
N ALA A 60 -5.12 -1.54 2.64
CA ALA A 60 -6.57 -1.62 2.66
C ALA A 60 -7.16 -1.34 4.06
N THR A 61 -6.48 -1.77 5.13
CA THR A 61 -7.02 -1.73 6.50
C THR A 61 -6.52 -0.56 7.33
N ASN A 62 -5.34 -0.02 7.06
CA ASN A 62 -4.78 1.05 7.89
C ASN A 62 -5.42 2.43 7.63
N HIS A 63 -6.13 2.59 6.50
CA HIS A 63 -6.81 3.85 6.14
C HIS A 63 -5.89 5.07 6.20
N GLY A 64 -4.70 4.95 5.61
CA GLY A 64 -3.70 6.01 5.61
C GLY A 64 -4.06 7.19 4.71
N TYR A 65 -4.76 6.97 3.59
CA TYR A 65 -5.26 8.05 2.73
C TYR A 65 -6.70 8.45 3.10
N ASN A 66 -7.09 9.68 2.76
CA ASN A 66 -8.46 10.17 2.95
C ASN A 66 -9.49 9.33 2.18
N ASP A 67 -9.12 8.88 0.98
CA ASP A 67 -9.91 7.98 0.14
C ASP A 67 -8.97 7.13 -0.73
N GLY A 68 -9.48 6.08 -1.39
CA GLY A 68 -8.74 5.29 -2.37
C GLY A 68 -7.89 4.16 -1.79
N ASN A 69 -7.92 3.93 -0.47
CA ASN A 69 -7.12 2.91 0.24
C ASN A 69 -7.20 1.51 -0.40
N LYS A 70 -8.40 1.05 -0.76
CA LYS A 70 -8.59 -0.27 -1.42
C LYS A 70 -8.02 -0.30 -2.85
N ARG A 71 -8.09 0.81 -3.58
CA ARG A 71 -7.54 0.93 -4.95
C ARG A 71 -6.03 0.92 -4.93
N ILE A 72 -5.41 1.72 -4.04
CA ILE A 72 -3.94 1.70 -3.90
C ILE A 72 -3.43 0.37 -3.34
N ALA A 73 -4.18 -0.29 -2.45
CA ALA A 73 -3.86 -1.64 -1.99
C ALA A 73 -3.83 -2.66 -3.14
N PHE A 74 -4.83 -2.64 -4.02
CA PHE A 74 -4.86 -3.48 -5.21
C PHE A 74 -3.68 -3.18 -6.14
N MET A 75 -3.42 -1.91 -6.43
CA MET A 75 -2.29 -1.52 -7.29
C MET A 75 -0.94 -1.89 -6.68
N ALA A 76 -0.78 -1.79 -5.36
CA ALA A 76 0.44 -2.18 -4.69
C ALA A 76 0.71 -3.68 -4.81
N MET A 77 -0.33 -4.52 -4.74
CA MET A 77 -0.21 -5.94 -5.03
C MET A 77 0.20 -6.18 -6.49
N TYR A 78 -0.50 -5.54 -7.43
CA TYR A 78 -0.28 -5.70 -8.87
C TYR A 78 1.11 -5.21 -9.35
N VAL A 79 1.65 -4.14 -8.76
CA VAL A 79 2.97 -3.61 -9.13
C VAL A 79 4.11 -4.40 -8.48
N PHE A 80 3.84 -5.09 -7.37
CA PHE A 80 4.84 -5.87 -6.65
C PHE A 80 5.00 -7.31 -7.19
N SER A 81 3.99 -7.85 -7.88
CA SER A 81 4.00 -9.19 -8.47
C SER A 81 5.07 -9.42 -9.53
#